data_AF-A0A380NK43-F1
#
_entry.id   AF-A0A380NK43-F1
#
_cell.length_a   1.000
_cell.length_b   1.000
_cell.length_c   1.000
_cell.angle_alpha   90.00
_cell.angle_beta   90.00
_cell.angle_gamma   90.00
#
_symmetry.space_group_name_H-M   'P 1'
#
loop_
_entity.id
_entity.type
_entity.pdbx_description
1 polymer ?
#
loop_
_entity_poly.entity_id
_entity_poly.type
_entity_poly.pdbx_seq_one_letter_code
_entity_poly.pdbx_strand_id
1 'polypeptide(L)'
;MTELTPETLEAARKSLQECLSESVVPREYWDEIAHWLEATHVENLFLVGRDAIGAWWAAKEVRKLGFAINFAKSGCMPGNWFPEGENWDVAQANAKYKLVADWQCLIDHEALSKI
;
A
#
# COMPACT_ATOMS: atom_id res chain seq x y z
N MET A 1 -9.47 -17.41 -4.72
CA MET A 1 -8.30 -16.63 -5.18
C MET A 1 -7.46 -17.58 -6.00
N THR A 2 -7.11 -17.22 -7.24
CA THR A 2 -6.19 -18.02 -8.06
C THR A 2 -4.81 -17.97 -7.43
N GLU A 3 -4.17 -19.11 -7.22
CA GLU A 3 -2.78 -19.14 -6.74
C GLU A 3 -1.87 -18.50 -7.80
N LEU A 4 -1.10 -17.50 -7.39
CA LEU A 4 -0.12 -16.87 -8.28
C LEU A 4 1.03 -17.82 -8.54
N THR A 5 1.56 -17.80 -9.76
CA THR A 5 2.76 -18.58 -10.07
C THR A 5 3.98 -17.97 -9.37
N PRO A 6 5.01 -18.78 -9.06
CA PRO A 6 6.27 -18.28 -8.50
C PRO A 6 6.88 -17.14 -9.34
N GLU A 7 6.77 -17.23 -10.67
CA GLU A 7 7.30 -16.22 -11.60
C GLU A 7 6.55 -14.88 -11.45
N THR A 8 5.24 -14.92 -11.17
CA THR A 8 4.43 -13.72 -10.98
C THR A 8 4.80 -13.01 -9.68
N LEU A 9 5.04 -13.77 -8.61
CA LEU A 9 5.51 -13.22 -7.33
C LEU A 9 6.92 -12.64 -7.44
N GLU A 10 7.82 -13.30 -8.19
CA GLU A 10 9.16 -12.77 -8.45
C GLU A 10 9.11 -11.46 -9.24
N ALA A 11 8.24 -11.38 -10.25
CA ALA A 11 8.01 -10.15 -11.00
C ALA A 11 7.46 -9.02 -10.12
N ALA A 12 6.53 -9.32 -9.21
CA ALA A 12 5.98 -8.35 -8.26
C ALA A 12 7.06 -7.83 -7.29
N ARG A 13 7.92 -8.71 -6.77
CA ARG A 13 9.05 -8.35 -5.91
C ARG A 13 10.07 -7.49 -6.65
N LYS A 14 10.36 -7.80 -7.91
CA LYS A 14 11.21 -6.95 -8.75
C LYS A 14 10.59 -5.57 -8.96
N SER A 15 9.29 -5.50 -9.28
CA SER A 15 8.57 -4.23 -9.43
C SER A 15 8.58 -3.40 -8.14
N LEU A 16 8.44 -4.04 -6.98
CA LEU A 16 8.58 -3.38 -5.67
C LEU A 16 9.98 -2.80 -5.48
N GLN A 17 11.03 -3.56 -5.77
CA GLN A 17 12.42 -3.10 -5.61
C GLN A 17 12.76 -1.92 -6.52
N GLU A 18 12.34 -1.98 -7.79
CA GLU A 18 12.50 -0.88 -8.75
C GLU A 18 11.72 0.35 -8.30
N CYS A 19 10.49 0.18 -7.81
CA CYS A 19 9.69 1.31 -7.33
C CYS A 19 10.30 1.95 -6.07
N LEU A 20 10.79 1.14 -5.13
CA LEU A 20 11.45 1.64 -3.92
C LEU A 20 12.72 2.44 -4.25
N SER A 21 13.53 1.97 -5.20
CA SER A 21 14.77 2.66 -5.58
C SER A 21 14.56 4.01 -6.26
N GLU A 22 13.43 4.19 -6.93
CA GLU A 22 13.01 5.45 -7.57
C GLU A 22 12.18 6.35 -6.64
N SER A 23 11.72 5.83 -5.50
CA SER A 23 10.87 6.56 -4.57
C SER A 23 11.65 7.41 -3.56
N VAL A 24 10.92 8.30 -2.88
CA VAL A 24 11.42 9.04 -1.70
C VAL A 24 11.20 8.30 -0.38
N VAL A 25 10.80 7.03 -0.42
CA VAL A 25 10.60 6.20 0.77
C VAL A 25 11.96 5.90 1.42
N PRO A 26 12.18 6.27 2.69
CA PRO A 26 13.45 6.00 3.38
C PRO A 26 13.79 4.51 3.43
N ARG A 27 15.09 4.19 3.30
CA ARG A 27 15.58 2.80 3.21
C ARG A 27 15.26 1.96 4.44
N GLU A 28 15.15 2.58 5.61
CA GLU A 28 14.76 1.91 6.84
C GLU A 28 13.35 1.27 6.79
N TYR A 29 12.48 1.70 5.86
CA TYR A 29 11.15 1.11 5.68
C TYR A 29 11.10 -0.02 4.65
N TRP A 30 12.15 -0.24 3.87
CA TRP A 30 12.08 -1.17 2.73
C TRP A 30 11.85 -2.61 3.20
N ASP A 31 12.58 -3.04 4.23
CA ASP A 31 12.39 -4.36 4.83
C ASP A 31 11.02 -4.44 5.51
N GLU A 32 10.56 -3.38 6.19
CA GLU A 32 9.22 -3.32 6.79
C GLU A 32 8.12 -3.54 5.73
N ILE A 33 8.25 -2.90 4.57
CA ILE A 33 7.29 -3.01 3.45
C ILE A 33 7.27 -4.44 2.91
N ALA A 34 8.43 -5.01 2.62
CA ALA A 34 8.53 -6.36 2.07
C ALA A 34 7.92 -7.40 3.02
N HIS A 35 8.30 -7.36 4.30
CA HIS A 35 7.76 -8.28 5.31
C HIS A 35 6.25 -8.11 5.50
N TRP A 36 5.76 -6.87 5.49
CA TRP A 36 4.33 -6.62 5.63
C TRP A 36 3.52 -7.16 4.44
N LEU A 37 4.01 -7.00 3.21
CA LEU A 37 3.35 -7.50 2.00
C LEU A 37 3.24 -9.03 2.00
N GLU A 38 4.31 -9.72 2.40
CA GLU A 38 4.34 -11.17 2.55
C GLU A 38 3.39 -11.64 3.65
N ALA A 39 3.48 -11.04 4.85
CA ALA A 39 2.68 -11.44 6.01
C ALA A 39 1.17 -11.19 5.85
N THR A 40 0.79 -10.19 5.04
CA THR A 40 -0.63 -9.86 4.78
C THR A 40 -1.16 -10.47 3.50
N HIS A 41 -0.31 -11.15 2.72
CA HIS A 41 -0.63 -11.65 1.38
C HIS A 41 -1.13 -10.58 0.42
N VAL A 42 -0.84 -9.30 0.70
CA VAL A 42 -1.22 -8.17 -0.16
C VAL A 42 -0.41 -8.15 -1.45
N GLU A 43 0.79 -8.76 -1.45
CA GLU A 43 1.55 -9.03 -2.68
C GLU A 43 0.76 -9.89 -3.69
N ASN A 44 -0.29 -10.61 -3.24
CA ASN A 44 -1.16 -11.37 -4.12
C ASN A 44 -2.25 -10.53 -4.79
N LEU A 45 -2.51 -9.33 -4.28
CA LEU A 45 -3.53 -8.41 -4.78
C LEU A 45 -2.91 -7.31 -5.66
N PHE A 46 -1.72 -6.85 -5.30
CA PHE A 46 -1.05 -5.72 -5.96
C PHE A 46 0.36 -6.12 -6.40
N LEU A 47 0.47 -6.48 -7.68
CA LEU A 47 1.72 -6.90 -8.31
C LEU A 47 2.61 -5.72 -8.75
N VAL A 48 2.06 -4.50 -8.74
CA VAL A 48 2.77 -3.28 -9.11
C VAL A 48 3.33 -2.64 -7.84
N GLY A 49 4.63 -2.32 -7.85
CA GLY A 49 5.32 -1.75 -6.68
C GLY A 49 4.64 -0.50 -6.11
N ARG A 50 4.14 0.38 -6.98
CA ARG A 50 3.41 1.60 -6.57
C ARG A 50 2.16 1.27 -5.76
N ASP A 51 1.37 0.31 -6.21
CA ASP A 51 0.16 -0.11 -5.50
C ASP A 51 0.49 -0.82 -4.19
N ALA A 52 1.52 -1.68 -4.20
CA ALA A 52 1.98 -2.38 -3.01
C ALA A 52 2.45 -1.41 -1.90
N ILE A 53 3.27 -0.42 -2.26
CA ILE A 53 3.76 0.60 -1.32
C ILE A 53 2.61 1.49 -0.85
N GLY A 54 1.71 1.89 -1.74
CA GLY A 54 0.53 2.68 -1.38
C GLY A 54 -0.41 1.92 -0.42
N ALA A 55 -0.59 0.62 -0.62
CA ALA A 55 -1.35 -0.24 0.28
C ALA A 55 -0.70 -0.33 1.67
N TRP A 56 0.61 -0.59 1.73
CA TRP A 56 1.35 -0.60 3.00
C TRP A 56 1.20 0.73 3.75
N TRP A 57 1.41 1.84 3.04
CA TRP A 57 1.37 3.16 3.64
C TRP A 57 -0.03 3.49 4.19
N ALA A 58 -1.07 3.23 3.41
CA ALA A 58 -2.45 3.45 3.85
C ALA A 58 -2.82 2.56 5.04
N ALA A 59 -2.43 1.29 5.02
CA ALA A 59 -2.64 0.36 6.14
C ALA A 59 -1.98 0.86 7.43
N LYS A 60 -0.76 1.38 7.33
CA LYS A 60 -0.03 1.97 8.46
C LYS A 60 -0.74 3.20 9.02
N GLU A 61 -1.25 4.08 8.15
CA GLU A 61 -1.98 5.28 8.59
C GLU A 61 -3.33 4.95 9.23
N VAL A 62 -4.15 4.08 8.63
CA VAL A 62 -5.46 3.77 9.22
C VAL A 62 -5.34 3.00 10.53
N ARG A 63 -4.26 2.23 10.72
CA ARG A 63 -3.97 1.53 11.97
C ARG A 63 -3.76 2.50 13.13
N LYS A 64 -3.17 3.68 12.89
CA LYS A 64 -3.05 4.74 13.89
C LYS A 64 -4.41 5.26 14.37
N LEU A 65 -5.46 5.08 13.56
CA LEU A 65 -6.84 5.45 13.85
C LEU A 65 -7.66 4.28 14.43
N GLY A 66 -7.06 3.09 14.61
CA GLY A 66 -7.74 1.90 15.14
C GLY A 66 -8.49 1.08 14.09
N PHE A 67 -8.12 1.19 12.81
CA PHE A 67 -8.76 0.47 11.71
C PHE A 67 -7.76 -0.37 10.89
N ALA A 68 -8.28 -1.37 10.19
CA ALA A 68 -7.62 -2.12 9.13
C ALA A 68 -8.41 -1.96 7.81
N ILE A 69 -7.70 -1.98 6.67
CA ILE A 69 -8.32 -1.93 5.33
C ILE A 69 -8.45 -3.35 4.78
N ASN A 70 -9.67 -3.72 4.38
CA ASN A 70 -9.91 -4.85 3.50
C ASN A 70 -9.71 -4.40 2.04
N PHE A 71 -8.50 -4.58 1.52
CA PHE A 71 -8.15 -4.13 0.18
C PHE A 71 -9.00 -4.76 -0.94
N ALA A 72 -9.47 -5.99 -0.76
CA ALA A 72 -10.36 -6.66 -1.71
C ALA A 72 -11.75 -6.01 -1.80
N LYS A 73 -12.15 -5.25 -0.77
CA LYS A 73 -13.38 -4.46 -0.74
C LYS A 73 -13.17 -2.98 -1.00
N SER A 74 -11.95 -2.46 -0.87
CA SER A 74 -11.67 -1.01 -0.86
C SER A 74 -12.31 -0.23 -2.01
N GLY A 75 -12.34 -0.79 -3.22
CA GLY A 75 -12.78 -0.10 -4.43
C GLY A 75 -11.99 1.18 -4.76
N CYS A 76 -10.86 1.38 -4.07
CA CYS A 76 -9.87 2.40 -4.35
C CYS A 76 -8.61 1.73 -4.89
N MET A 77 -7.84 2.47 -5.70
CA MET A 77 -6.55 1.97 -6.19
C MET A 77 -5.44 2.39 -5.23
N PRO A 78 -4.74 1.47 -4.55
CA PRO A 78 -3.80 1.86 -3.50
C PRO A 78 -2.62 2.71 -3.98
N GLY A 79 -2.24 2.65 -5.26
CA GLY A 79 -1.23 3.53 -5.85
C GLY A 79 -1.60 5.02 -5.80
N ASN A 80 -2.86 5.36 -5.51
CA ASN A 80 -3.26 6.74 -5.16
C ASN A 80 -2.61 7.17 -3.85
N TRP A 81 -2.51 6.29 -2.86
CA TRP A 81 -1.92 6.55 -1.55
C TRP A 81 -0.40 6.32 -1.52
N PHE A 82 0.21 6.13 -2.68
CA PHE A 82 1.66 6.06 -2.79
C PHE A 82 2.30 7.39 -2.33
N PRO A 83 3.27 7.36 -1.39
CA PRO A 83 3.98 8.56 -0.96
C PRO A 83 4.83 9.14 -2.08
N GLU A 84 4.39 10.28 -2.63
CA GLU A 84 5.04 10.97 -3.75
C GLU A 84 5.26 12.45 -3.44
N GLY A 85 6.48 12.91 -3.65
CA GLY A 85 6.90 14.29 -3.38
C GLY A 85 8.42 14.44 -3.45
N GLU A 86 8.89 15.66 -3.20
CA GLU A 86 10.33 15.98 -3.26
C GLU A 86 11.13 15.39 -2.08
N ASN A 87 10.45 15.14 -0.96
CA ASN A 87 11.02 14.54 0.23
C ASN A 87 9.96 13.72 0.97
N TRP A 88 10.41 12.93 1.94
CA TRP A 88 9.56 12.00 2.67
C TRP A 88 8.40 12.67 3.44
N ASP A 89 8.63 13.84 4.03
CA ASP A 89 7.59 14.54 4.80
C ASP A 89 6.46 15.04 3.89
N VAL A 90 6.82 15.63 2.76
CA VAL A 90 5.86 16.08 1.73
C VAL A 90 5.13 14.89 1.12
N ALA A 91 5.85 13.80 0.83
CA ALA A 91 5.29 12.59 0.25
C ALA A 91 4.21 11.95 1.14
N GLN A 92 4.48 11.84 2.44
CA GLN A 92 3.48 11.35 3.41
C GLN A 92 2.27 12.28 3.50
N ALA A 93 2.47 13.59 3.52
CA ALA A 93 1.36 14.54 3.56
C ALA A 93 0.46 14.42 2.32
N ASN A 94 1.05 14.34 1.12
CA ASN A 94 0.33 14.17 -0.13
C ASN A 94 -0.49 12.87 -0.17
N ALA A 95 0.13 11.75 0.23
CA ALA A 95 -0.56 10.47 0.32
C ALA A 95 -1.73 10.52 1.31
N LYS A 96 -1.57 11.25 2.43
CA LYS A 96 -2.61 11.43 3.43
C LYS A 96 -3.80 12.22 2.93
N TYR A 97 -3.57 13.30 2.18
CA TYR A 97 -4.68 14.03 1.56
C TYR A 97 -5.49 13.14 0.63
N LYS A 98 -4.82 12.30 -0.17
CA LYS A 98 -5.50 11.33 -1.06
C LYS A 98 -6.26 10.26 -0.30
N LEU A 99 -5.69 9.71 0.78
CA LEU A 99 -6.38 8.73 1.64
C LEU A 99 -7.62 9.33 2.31
N VAL A 100 -7.54 10.58 2.78
CA VAL A 100 -8.68 11.29 3.36
C VAL A 100 -9.75 11.56 2.32
N ALA A 101 -9.37 11.91 1.08
CA ALA A 101 -10.32 12.09 -0.01
C ALA A 101 -11.07 10.80 -0.35
N ASP A 102 -10.40 9.65 -0.28
CA ASP A 102 -10.99 8.33 -0.52
C ASP A 102 -11.71 7.74 0.71
N TRP A 103 -11.71 8.43 1.85
CA TRP A 103 -12.23 7.90 3.11
C TRP A 103 -13.71 7.50 3.03
N GLN A 104 -14.52 8.32 2.35
CA GLN A 104 -15.95 8.01 2.17
C GLN A 104 -16.14 6.76 1.30
N CYS A 105 -15.32 6.58 0.25
CA CYS A 105 -15.36 5.39 -0.59
C CYS A 105 -15.04 4.12 0.21
N LEU A 106 -14.05 4.19 1.11
CA LEU A 106 -13.72 3.09 2.01
C LEU A 106 -14.86 2.72 2.97
N ILE A 107 -15.64 3.71 3.41
CA ILE A 107 -16.83 3.49 4.24
C ILE A 107 -17.94 2.84 3.40
N ASP A 108 -18.24 3.41 2.23
CA ASP A 108 -19.32 2.97 1.35
C ASP A 108 -19.14 1.52 0.89
N HIS A 109 -17.89 1.07 0.77
CA HIS A 109 -17.56 -0.32 0.44
C HIS A 109 -17.33 -1.24 1.65
N GLU A 110 -17.60 -0.78 2.88
CA GLU A 110 -17.35 -1.53 4.11
C GLU A 110 -15.92 -2.08 4.20
N ALA A 111 -14.96 -1.30 3.70
CA ALA A 111 -13.56 -1.72 3.62
C ALA A 111 -12.81 -1.49 4.94
N LEU A 112 -13.32 -0.65 5.84
CA LEU A 112 -12.70 -0.37 7.13
C LEU A 112 -13.25 -1.30 8.22
N SER A 113 -12.35 -2.04 8.87
CA SER A 113 -12.68 -2.89 10.03
C SER A 113 -11.96 -2.37 11.28
N LYS A 114 -12.67 -2.29 12.40
CA LYS A 114 -12.08 -1.85 13.68
C LYS A 114 -11.16 -2.95 14.25
N ILE A 115 -10.01 -2.54 14.81
CA ILE A 115 -9.02 -3.41 15.46
C ILE A 115 -9.26 -3.46 16.97
#